data_AF-A0A660TVM8-F1
#
_entry.id   AF-A0A660TVM8-F1
#
_cell.length_a   1.000
_cell.length_b   1.000
_cell.length_c   1.000
_cell.angle_alpha   90.00
_cell.angle_beta   90.00
_cell.angle_gamma   90.00
#
_symmetry.space_group_name_H-M   'P 1'
#
loop_
_entity.id
_entity.type
_entity.pdbx_description
1 polymer ?
#
loop_
_entity_poly.entity_id
_entity_poly.type
_entity_poly.pdbx_seq_one_letter_code
_entity_poly.pdbx_strand_id
1 'polypeptide(L)' 'ILTFWRKGSEAIKRGVTLLKLRKMKVYADIARMKFTVPNEDLSELDKILARLERSIDQLESIYA' A
#
# COMPACT_ATOMS: atom_id res chain seq x y z
N ILE A 1 4.27 -5.46 -4.00
CA ILE A 1 5.35 -4.43 -3.97
C ILE A 1 5.27 -3.48 -5.16
N LEU A 2 5.27 -3.97 -6.40
CA LEU A 2 5.24 -3.11 -7.60
C LEU A 2 4.06 -2.13 -7.61
N THR A 3 2.87 -2.58 -7.21
CA THR A 3 1.68 -1.72 -7.10
C THR A 3 1.88 -0.56 -6.12
N PHE A 4 2.48 -0.82 -4.95
CA PHE A 4 2.79 0.22 -3.96
C PHE A 4 3.76 1.25 -4.54
N TRP A 5 4.80 0.80 -5.24
CA TRP A 5 5.78 1.70 -5.86
C TRP A 5 5.15 2.56 -6.96
N ARG A 6 4.38 1.95 -7.88
CA ARG A 6 3.73 2.67 -8.99
C ARG A 6 2.74 3.71 -8.48
N LYS A 7 1.74 3.29 -7.71
CA LYS A 7 0.71 4.19 -7.17
C LYS A 7 1.29 5.21 -6.20
N GLY A 8 2.26 4.81 -5.36
CA GLY A 8 2.96 5.73 -4.46
C GLY A 8 3.73 6.82 -5.21
N SER A 9 4.40 6.48 -6.31
CA SER A 9 5.08 7.48 -7.15
C SER A 9 4.11 8.48 -7.76
N GLU A 10 2.95 8.02 -8.24
CA GLU A 10 1.89 8.90 -8.76
C GLU A 10 1.31 9.81 -7.67
N ALA A 11 1.04 9.26 -6.49
CA ALA A 11 0.57 10.03 -5.34
C ALA A 11 1.58 11.13 -4.94
N ILE A 12 2.89 10.83 -4.96
CA ILE A 12 3.94 11.83 -4.69
C ILE A 12 3.91 12.95 -5.74
N LYS A 13 3.73 12.62 -7.03
CA LYS A 13 3.60 13.63 -8.09
C LYS A 13 2.37 14.54 -7.89
N ARG A 14 1.31 14.02 -7.26
CA ARG A 14 0.11 14.78 -6.86
C ARG A 14 0.26 15.58 -5.55
N GLY A 15 1.45 15.59 -4.93
CA GLY A 15 1.72 16.37 -3.71
C GLY A 15 1.57 15.60 -2.40
N VAL A 16 1.32 14.28 -2.44
CA VAL A 16 1.35 13.43 -1.24
C VAL A 16 2.79 13.30 -0.75
N THR A 17 3.02 13.54 0.54
CA THR A 17 4.37 13.40 1.10
C THR A 17 4.74 11.93 1.34
N LEU A 18 6.03 11.61 1.19
CA LEU A 18 6.55 10.26 1.49
C LEU A 18 6.24 9.80 2.92
N LEU A 19 6.23 10.74 3.88
CA LEU A 19 5.89 10.44 5.27
C LEU A 19 4.46 9.91 5.42
N LYS A 20 3.48 10.46 4.67
CA LYS A 20 2.09 9.97 4.70
C LYS A 20 2.00 8.55 4.15
N LEU A 21 2.68 8.27 3.04
CA LEU A 21 2.73 6.91 2.46
C LEU A 21 3.34 5.90 3.43
N ARG A 22 4.43 6.27 4.13
CA ARG A 22 5.08 5.40 5.11
C ARG A 22 4.27 5.19 6.39
N LYS A 23 3.37 6.12 6.74
CA LYS A 23 2.46 6.01 7.89
C LYS A 23 1.20 5.18 7.62
N MET A 24 0.96 4.74 6.38
CA MET A 24 -0.16 3.86 6.09
C MET A 24 -0.01 2.52 6.84
N LYS A 25 -1.08 2.04 7.47
CA LYS A 25 -1.05 0.75 8.20
C LYS A 25 -0.58 -0.41 7.32
N VAL A 26 -1.00 -0.42 6.06
CA VAL A 26 -0.62 -1.44 5.06
C VAL A 26 0.88 -1.48 4.75
N TYR A 27 1.64 -0.41 5.03
CA TYR A 27 3.08 -0.37 4.80
C TYR A 27 3.81 -1.44 5.63
N ALA A 28 3.41 -1.60 6.90
CA ALA A 28 4.00 -2.62 7.77
C ALA A 28 3.62 -4.05 7.35
N ASP A 29 2.43 -4.24 6.77
CA ASP A 29 1.99 -5.52 6.22
C ASP A 29 2.82 -5.89 5.00
N ILE A 30 3.02 -4.96 4.06
CA ILE A 30 3.86 -5.16 2.86
C ILE A 30 5.31 -5.46 3.25
N ALA A 31 5.86 -4.72 4.23
CA ALA A 31 7.24 -4.91 4.67
C ALA A 31 7.48 -6.29 5.31
N ARG A 32 6.48 -6.85 5.99
CA ARG A 32 6.58 -8.14 6.70
C ARG A 32 5.96 -9.31 5.95
N MET A 33 5.34 -9.08 4.79
CA MET A 33 4.52 -10.07 4.06
C MET A 33 5.24 -11.41 3.86
N LYS A 34 6.55 -11.41 3.57
CA LYS A 34 7.34 -12.64 3.36
C LYS A 34 7.43 -13.54 4.60
N PHE A 35 7.31 -12.95 5.80
CA PHE A 35 7.41 -13.66 7.06
C PHE A 35 6.04 -13.96 7.68
N THR A 36 5.01 -13.22 7.29
CA THR A 36 3.68 -13.31 7.90
C THR A 36 2.65 -14.03 7.05
N VAL A 37 2.87 -14.14 5.73
CA VAL A 37 1.94 -14.81 4.82
C VAL A 37 2.44 -16.22 4.50
N PRO A 38 1.68 -17.27 4.85
CA PRO A 38 2.02 -18.64 4.48
C PRO A 38 2.01 -18.84 2.96
N ASN A 39 2.89 -19.71 2.46
CA ASN A 39 2.93 -20.01 1.02
C ASN A 39 1.67 -20.73 0.52
N GLU A 40 0.95 -21.42 1.42
CA GLU A 40 -0.24 -22.21 1.13
C GLU A 40 -1.51 -21.35 1.03
N ASP A 41 -1.47 -20.11 1.51
CA ASP A 41 -2.60 -19.19 1.50
C ASP A 41 -2.24 -17.84 0.86
N LEU A 42 -2.33 -17.79 -0.46
CA LEU A 42 -2.11 -16.58 -1.25
C LEU A 42 -3.24 -15.54 -1.07
N SER A 43 -4.39 -15.92 -0.50
CA SER A 43 -5.53 -15.00 -0.31
C SER A 43 -5.19 -13.85 0.65
N GLU A 44 -4.24 -14.07 1.56
CA GLU A 44 -3.72 -13.01 2.43
C GLU A 44 -2.96 -11.93 1.65
N LEU A 45 -2.28 -12.29 0.55
CA LEU A 45 -1.65 -11.30 -0.33
C LEU A 45 -2.71 -10.46 -1.04
N ASP A 46 -3.80 -11.06 -1.48
CA ASP A 46 -4.93 -10.35 -2.09
C ASP A 46 -5.58 -9.38 -1.09
N LYS A 47 -5.73 -9.79 0.18
CA LYS A 47 -6.22 -8.91 1.26
C LYS A 47 -5.28 -7.72 1.49
N ILE A 48 -3.96 -7.94 1.47
CA ILE A 48 -2.97 -6.86 1.59
C ILE A 48 -3.07 -5.92 0.38
N LEU A 49 -3.22 -6.45 -0.83
CA LEU A 49 -3.40 -5.66 -2.05
C LEU A 49 -4.68 -4.81 -1.99
N ALA A 50 -5.81 -5.39 -1.63
CA ALA A 50 -7.08 -4.67 -1.50
C ALA A 50 -7.05 -3.60 -0.39
N ARG A 51 -6.28 -3.80 0.69
CA ARG A 51 -6.04 -2.76 1.71
C ARG A 51 -5.15 -1.63 1.17
N LEU A 52 -4.15 -1.98 0.37
CA LEU A 52 -3.25 -1.01 -0.25
C LEU A 52 -4.02 -0.08 -1.18
N GLU A 53 -4.84 -0.64 -2.06
CA GLU A 53 -5.64 0.16 -3.01
C GLU A 53 -6.57 1.12 -2.28
N ARG A 54 -7.37 0.63 -1.33
CA ARG A 54 -8.24 1.48 -0.53
C ARG A 54 -7.49 2.58 0.24
N SER A 55 -6.31 2.28 0.79
CA SER A 55 -5.51 3.27 1.52
C SER A 55 -5.00 4.38 0.59
N ILE A 56 -4.65 4.03 -0.64
CA ILE A 56 -4.22 4.99 -1.64
C ILE A 56 -5.40 5.79 -2.17
N ASP A 57 -6.53 5.17 -2.46
CA ASP A 57 -7.73 5.88 -2.93
C ASP A 57 -8.20 6.91 -1.88
N GLN A 58 -8.15 6.55 -0.60
CA GLN A 58 -8.41 7.49 0.50
C GLN A 58 -7.41 8.65 0.53
N LEU A 59 -6.12 8.38 0.28
CA LEU A 59 -5.12 9.45 0.20
C LEU A 59 -5.37 10.32 -1.02
N GLU A 60 -5.67 9.74 -2.17
CA GLU A 60 -5.94 10.50 -3.40
C GLU A 60 -7.17 11.38 -3.25
N SER A 61 -8.24 10.91 -2.60
CA SER A 61 -9.43 11.72 -2.31
C SER A 61 -9.15 12.97 -1.46
N ILE A 62 -8.04 13.03 -0.72
CA ILE A 62 -7.65 14.21 0.08
C ILE A 62 -6.86 15.23 -0.76
N TYR A 63 -6.26 14.78 -1.85
CA TYR A 63 -5.30 15.55 -2.66
C TYR A 63 -5.77 15.82 -4.10
N ALA A 64 -6.86 15.18 -4.53
CA ALA A 64 -7.52 15.38 -5.81
C ALA A 64 -8.52 16.55 -5.75
#